data_AF-A0A136PA52-F1
#
_entry.id   AF-A0A136PA52-F1
#
_cell.length_a   1.000
_cell.length_b   1.000
_cell.length_c   1.000
_cell.angle_alpha   90.00
_cell.angle_beta   90.00
_cell.angle_gamma   90.00
#
_symmetry.space_group_name_H-M   'P 1'
#
loop_
_entity.id
_entity.type
_entity.pdbx_description
1 polymer ?
#
loop_
_entity_poly.entity_id
_entity_poly.type
_entity_poly.pdbx_seq_one_letter_code
_entity_poly.pdbx_strand_id
1 'polypeptide(L)'
;ADFDSYTITKNFEGRNYSDTEKEIPAELKVDILPGAATFIKAAVLKQTGLWEEKYFAYGDEIDLALRIKKAGYTCAAVKGAVLWHNHKWNKNNKHGYYFEYYLIQRNKYLYFRKFRLYGNMLLAYLADSLKFPLKLLWFAKVCDLKLGYYYLKGTYAGLLGHSGKPNLWFIK
;
A
#
# COMPACT_ATOMS: atom_id res chain seq x y z
N ALA A 1 -9.05 5.76 6.40
CA ALA A 1 -8.77 5.14 5.09
C ALA A 1 -10.09 4.92 4.38
N ASP A 2 -10.12 5.23 3.09
CA ASP A 2 -11.24 4.90 2.22
C ASP A 2 -10.90 3.60 1.46
N PHE A 3 -11.50 2.52 1.95
CA PHE A 3 -11.29 1.18 1.41
C PHE A 3 -11.95 0.97 0.05
N ASP A 4 -12.93 1.80 -0.30
CA ASP A 4 -13.67 1.69 -1.55
C ASP A 4 -12.90 2.36 -2.68
N SER A 5 -12.23 3.49 -2.42
CA SER A 5 -11.36 4.16 -3.40
C SER A 5 -9.88 3.72 -3.36
N TYR A 6 -9.52 2.83 -2.44
CA TYR A 6 -8.14 2.42 -2.17
C TYR A 6 -7.24 3.63 -1.81
N THR A 7 -7.76 4.51 -0.93
CA THR A 7 -7.08 5.75 -0.52
C THR A 7 -6.73 5.71 0.96
N ILE A 8 -5.46 5.97 1.28
CA ILE A 8 -4.95 6.05 2.65
C ILE A 8 -4.63 7.50 2.98
N THR A 9 -5.25 8.01 4.04
CA THR A 9 -4.88 9.30 4.64
C THR A 9 -3.90 9.04 5.78
N LYS A 10 -2.73 9.67 5.73
CA LYS A 10 -1.72 9.58 6.78
C LYS A 10 -1.89 10.75 7.76
N ASN A 11 -1.87 10.46 9.06
CA ASN A 11 -2.12 11.47 10.09
C ASN A 11 -0.92 12.42 10.33
N PHE A 12 0.31 11.92 10.22
CA PHE A 12 1.54 12.65 10.56
C PHE A 12 2.61 12.54 9.46
N GLU A 13 2.23 12.65 8.18
CA GLU A 13 3.16 12.52 7.05
C GLU A 13 4.14 13.69 6.95
N GLY A 14 5.41 13.39 6.61
CA GLY A 14 6.41 14.40 6.26
C GLY A 14 6.96 15.23 7.43
N ARG A 15 6.61 14.88 8.67
CA ARG A 15 7.11 15.52 9.89
C ARG A 15 7.98 14.55 10.68
N ASN A 16 8.99 15.05 11.39
CA ASN A 16 9.78 14.18 12.28
C ASN A 16 8.94 13.78 13.49
N TYR A 17 9.24 12.60 14.04
CA TYR A 17 8.57 12.12 15.25
C TYR A 17 8.78 13.07 16.43
N SER A 18 10.01 13.59 16.62
CA SER A 18 10.33 14.57 17.68
C SER A 18 9.45 15.81 17.68
N ASP A 19 9.00 16.23 16.49
CA ASP A 19 8.21 17.45 16.31
C ASP A 19 6.72 17.21 16.57
N THR A 20 6.28 15.95 16.52
CA THR A 20 4.87 15.54 16.55
C THR A 20 4.49 14.73 17.78
N GLU A 21 5.45 14.24 18.54
CA GLU A 21 5.25 13.36 19.71
C GLU A 21 4.22 13.91 20.72
N LYS A 22 4.21 15.23 20.93
CA LYS A 22 3.28 15.91 21.85
C LYS A 22 1.84 15.95 21.31
N GLU A 23 1.68 15.94 19.99
CA GLU A 23 0.38 15.93 19.31
C GLU A 23 -0.23 14.52 19.24
N ILE A 24 0.61 13.48 19.31
CA ILE A 24 0.18 12.09 19.20
C ILE A 24 -0.46 11.65 20.53
N PRO A 25 -1.75 11.26 20.53
CA PRO A 25 -2.41 10.74 21.74
C PRO A 25 -1.79 9.38 22.13
N ALA A 26 -1.96 8.97 23.39
CA ALA A 26 -1.42 7.70 23.88
C ALA A 26 -1.89 6.49 23.05
N GLU A 27 -3.16 6.52 22.66
CA GLU A 27 -3.77 5.58 21.72
C GLU A 27 -4.50 6.36 20.63
N LEU A 28 -4.25 6.01 19.37
CA LEU A 28 -4.91 6.59 18.21
C LEU A 28 -5.64 5.51 17.43
N LYS A 29 -6.97 5.59 17.34
CA LYS A 29 -7.75 4.71 16.47
C LYS A 29 -7.37 4.98 15.01
N VAL A 30 -7.05 3.92 14.29
CA VAL A 30 -6.65 3.97 12.88
C VAL A 30 -7.34 2.86 12.10
N ASP A 31 -7.46 3.03 10.79
CA ASP A 31 -8.03 1.99 9.94
C ASP A 31 -6.99 0.94 9.54
N ILE A 32 -5.72 1.32 9.40
CA ILE A 32 -4.65 0.49 8.84
C ILE A 32 -3.39 0.69 9.69
N LEU A 33 -2.68 -0.41 9.96
CA LEU A 33 -1.38 -0.40 10.64
C LEU A 33 -0.29 -0.92 9.69
N PRO A 34 0.93 -0.37 9.75
CA PRO A 34 2.04 -0.84 8.94
C PRO A 34 2.50 -2.23 9.41
N GLY A 35 2.73 -3.14 8.47
CA GLY A 35 3.12 -4.52 8.72
C GLY A 35 4.49 -4.65 9.37
N ALA A 36 5.36 -3.63 9.23
CA ALA A 36 6.66 -3.58 9.87
C ALA A 36 6.60 -3.63 11.42
N ALA A 37 5.51 -3.15 12.03
CA ALA A 37 5.32 -3.14 13.47
C ALA A 37 3.84 -3.23 13.84
N THR A 38 3.26 -4.42 13.67
CA THR A 38 1.87 -4.69 14.06
C THR A 38 1.78 -5.93 14.96
N PHE A 39 1.00 -5.84 16.03
CA PHE A 39 0.60 -6.98 16.86
C PHE A 39 -0.89 -7.26 16.63
N ILE A 40 -1.20 -8.51 16.29
CA ILE A 40 -2.58 -8.96 16.02
C ILE A 40 -2.87 -10.17 16.90
N LYS A 41 -4.02 -10.16 17.57
CA LYS A 41 -4.48 -11.33 18.35
C LYS A 41 -4.58 -12.55 17.44
N ALA A 42 -4.05 -13.69 17.86
CA ALA A 42 -4.15 -14.93 17.10
C ALA A 42 -5.60 -15.30 16.75
N ALA A 43 -6.55 -15.04 17.66
CA ALA A 43 -7.98 -15.26 17.41
C ALA A 43 -8.53 -14.40 16.25
N VAL A 44 -8.06 -13.16 16.11
CA VAL A 44 -8.44 -12.28 14.99
C VAL A 44 -7.94 -12.88 13.67
N LEU A 45 -6.68 -13.31 13.60
CA LEU A 45 -6.12 -13.93 12.40
C LEU A 45 -6.79 -15.28 12.05
N LYS A 46 -7.20 -16.06 13.05
CA LYS A 46 -8.00 -17.29 12.82
C LYS A 46 -9.35 -16.98 12.18
N GLN A 47 -9.97 -15.86 12.51
CA GLN A 47 -11.26 -15.46 11.96
C GLN A 47 -11.13 -14.77 10.61
N THR A 48 -10.17 -13.85 10.45
CA THR A 48 -10.06 -13.01 9.27
C THR A 48 -9.20 -13.63 8.18
N GLY A 49 -8.33 -14.58 8.53
CA GLY A 49 -7.28 -15.14 7.69
C GLY A 49 -5.98 -14.35 7.75
N LEU A 50 -4.89 -14.96 7.30
CA LEU A 50 -3.56 -14.35 7.24
C LEU A 50 -3.46 -13.29 6.12
N TRP A 51 -2.24 -12.87 5.79
CA TRP A 51 -1.97 -12.01 4.64
C TRP A 51 -2.31 -12.72 3.33
N GLU A 52 -2.73 -11.93 2.34
CA GLU A 52 -3.10 -12.44 1.03
C GLU A 52 -1.84 -12.64 0.16
N GLU A 53 -1.47 -13.90 -0.05
CA GLU A 53 -0.26 -14.30 -0.78
C GLU A 53 -0.26 -13.83 -2.24
N LYS A 54 -1.45 -13.62 -2.83
CA LYS A 54 -1.57 -13.08 -4.20
C LYS A 54 -0.94 -11.72 -4.38
N TYR A 55 -0.76 -10.93 -3.31
CA TYR A 55 -0.11 -9.63 -3.41
C TYR A 55 1.42 -9.71 -3.42
N PHE A 56 2.02 -10.79 -2.88
CA PHE A 56 3.46 -10.94 -2.63
C PHE A 56 4.06 -9.91 -1.64
N ALA A 57 3.89 -8.61 -1.91
CA ALA A 57 4.22 -7.49 -1.02
C ALA A 57 3.43 -6.24 -1.44
N TYR A 58 3.24 -5.29 -0.53
CA TYR A 58 2.52 -4.02 -0.71
C TYR A 58 1.01 -4.16 -0.96
N GLY A 59 0.19 -3.55 -0.11
CA GLY A 59 -1.28 -3.56 -0.23
C GLY A 59 -1.98 -4.75 0.45
N ASP A 60 -1.21 -5.76 0.85
CA ASP A 60 -1.62 -6.87 1.70
C ASP A 60 -2.13 -6.40 3.08
N GLU A 61 -1.53 -5.34 3.63
CA GLU A 61 -1.97 -4.70 4.87
C GLU A 61 -3.34 -4.03 4.75
N ILE A 62 -3.64 -3.43 3.59
CA ILE A 62 -4.92 -2.75 3.32
C ILE A 62 -6.04 -3.79 3.25
N ASP A 63 -5.77 -4.91 2.56
CA ASP A 63 -6.67 -6.05 2.47
C ASP A 63 -6.98 -6.66 3.84
N LEU A 64 -5.94 -6.92 4.64
CA LEU A 64 -6.08 -7.47 5.98
C LEU A 64 -6.84 -6.51 6.89
N ALA A 65 -6.52 -5.22 6.84
CA ALA A 65 -7.21 -4.17 7.60
C ALA A 65 -8.71 -4.12 7.28
N LEU A 66 -9.09 -4.20 6.00
CA LEU A 66 -10.50 -4.25 5.62
C LEU A 66 -11.19 -5.50 6.19
N ARG A 67 -10.55 -6.68 6.12
CA ARG A 67 -11.11 -7.92 6.67
C ARG A 67 -11.28 -7.86 8.19
N ILE A 68 -10.29 -7.31 8.90
CA ILE A 68 -10.35 -7.07 10.35
C ILE A 68 -11.50 -6.13 10.70
N LYS A 69 -11.64 -5.01 9.96
CA LYS A 69 -12.74 -4.06 10.13
C LYS A 69 -14.11 -4.71 9.88
N LYS A 70 -14.25 -5.49 8.81
CA LYS A 70 -15.48 -6.23 8.49
C LYS A 70 -15.84 -7.29 9.53
N ALA A 71 -14.85 -7.82 10.26
CA ALA A 71 -15.06 -8.73 11.39
C ALA A 71 -15.42 -8.02 12.71
N GLY A 72 -15.56 -6.68 12.70
CA GLY A 72 -15.98 -5.90 13.88
C GLY A 72 -14.84 -5.51 14.82
N TYR A 73 -13.59 -5.72 14.44
CA TYR A 73 -12.43 -5.33 15.24
C TYR A 73 -11.95 -3.92 14.89
N THR A 74 -11.36 -3.26 15.88
CA THR A 74 -10.73 -1.95 15.75
C THR A 74 -9.22 -2.08 15.77
N CYS A 75 -8.53 -1.23 15.01
CA CYS A 75 -7.08 -1.07 15.06
C CYS A 75 -6.72 0.23 15.80
N ALA A 76 -5.60 0.21 16.52
CA ALA A 76 -5.08 1.38 17.20
C ALA A 76 -3.55 1.42 17.13
N ALA A 77 -3.01 2.61 16.93
CA ALA A 77 -1.59 2.89 17.09
C ALA A 77 -1.33 3.33 18.55
N VAL A 78 -0.31 2.76 19.18
CA VAL A 78 0.05 3.04 20.57
C VAL A 78 1.34 3.85 20.58
N LYS A 79 1.31 5.06 21.16
CA LYS A 79 2.46 5.98 21.15
C LYS A 79 3.72 5.37 21.78
N GLY A 80 3.55 4.57 22.83
CA GLY A 80 4.68 3.91 23.50
C GLY A 80 5.33 2.76 22.71
N ALA A 81 4.69 2.28 21.63
CA ALA A 81 5.21 1.21 20.79
C ALA A 81 5.99 1.79 19.60
N VAL A 82 7.23 2.21 19.86
CA VAL A 82 8.09 2.87 18.87
C VAL A 82 9.05 1.87 18.22
N LEU A 83 9.14 1.92 16.89
CA LEU A 83 10.12 1.18 16.08
C LEU A 83 10.73 2.09 15.01
N TRP A 84 12.03 1.95 14.79
CA TRP A 84 12.72 2.58 13.66
C TRP A 84 12.71 1.65 12.45
N HIS A 85 12.11 2.11 11.34
CA HIS A 85 12.07 1.38 10.08
C HIS A 85 12.98 2.02 9.03
N ASN A 86 13.98 1.27 8.55
CA ASN A 86 14.94 1.77 7.57
C ASN A 86 14.39 1.62 6.14
N HIS A 87 13.91 2.72 5.57
CA HIS A 87 13.51 2.78 4.17
C HIS A 87 14.70 3.10 3.27
N LYS A 88 15.05 2.19 2.36
CA LYS A 88 16.04 2.44 1.29
C LYS A 88 15.45 3.23 0.12
N TRP A 89 14.92 4.42 0.41
CA TRP A 89 14.40 5.39 -0.57
C TRP A 89 15.56 6.23 -1.13
N ASN A 90 16.41 5.61 -1.94
CA ASN A 90 17.55 6.26 -2.58
C ASN A 90 17.36 6.23 -4.10
N LYS A 91 17.53 7.37 -4.78
CA LYS A 91 17.45 7.47 -6.25
C LYS A 91 18.33 6.46 -7.00
N ASN A 92 19.42 6.00 -6.38
CA ASN A 92 20.30 4.96 -6.91
C ASN A 92 19.68 3.55 -6.84
N ASN A 93 18.69 3.31 -5.97
CA ASN A 93 17.94 2.06 -5.85
C ASN A 93 16.78 1.99 -6.86
N LYS A 94 17.10 2.13 -8.15
CA LYS A 94 16.10 2.16 -9.23
C LYS A 94 15.23 0.92 -9.28
N HIS A 95 15.84 -0.26 -9.16
CA HIS A 95 15.11 -1.54 -9.19
C HIS A 95 14.14 -1.70 -8.02
N GLY A 96 14.49 -1.17 -6.85
CA GLY A 96 13.57 -1.09 -5.70
C GLY A 96 12.32 -0.27 -6.03
N TYR A 97 12.48 0.91 -6.62
CA TYR A 97 11.33 1.72 -7.06
C TYR A 97 10.49 1.03 -8.13
N TYR A 98 11.14 0.43 -9.14
CA TYR A 98 10.44 -0.29 -10.20
C TYR A 98 9.59 -1.42 -9.62
N PHE A 99 10.15 -2.18 -8.67
CA PHE A 99 9.46 -3.24 -7.95
C PHE A 99 8.27 -2.73 -7.14
N GLU A 100 8.50 -1.72 -6.30
CA GLU A 100 7.51 -1.13 -5.41
C GLU A 100 6.32 -0.54 -6.18
N TYR A 101 6.58 0.33 -7.17
CA TYR A 101 5.52 0.97 -7.96
C TYR A 101 4.76 -0.01 -8.85
N TYR A 102 5.45 -1.03 -9.38
CA TYR A 102 4.77 -2.11 -10.08
C TYR A 102 3.79 -2.84 -9.15
N LEU A 103 4.23 -3.21 -7.95
CA LEU A 103 3.40 -3.96 -7.00
C LEU A 103 2.25 -3.13 -6.42
N ILE A 104 2.51 -1.90 -5.99
CA ILE A 104 1.46 -0.99 -5.48
C ILE A 104 0.34 -0.87 -6.50
N GLN A 105 0.69 -0.67 -7.77
CA GLN A 105 -0.30 -0.48 -8.82
C GLN A 105 -1.01 -1.79 -9.19
N ARG A 106 -0.28 -2.90 -9.35
CA ARG A 106 -0.87 -4.22 -9.61
C ARG A 106 -1.85 -4.62 -8.49
N ASN A 107 -1.42 -4.48 -7.24
CA ASN A 107 -2.15 -4.95 -6.08
C ASN A 107 -3.38 -4.10 -5.79
N LYS A 108 -3.36 -2.80 -6.12
CA LYS A 108 -4.56 -1.94 -6.13
C LYS A 108 -5.70 -2.53 -6.98
N TYR A 109 -5.41 -3.00 -8.20
CA TYR A 109 -6.43 -3.60 -9.06
C TYR A 109 -6.82 -5.02 -8.63
N LEU A 110 -5.86 -5.83 -8.14
CA LEU A 110 -6.18 -7.12 -7.53
C LEU A 110 -7.15 -6.95 -6.34
N TYR A 111 -6.93 -5.93 -5.51
CA TYR A 111 -7.80 -5.59 -4.40
C TYR A 111 -9.23 -5.26 -4.86
N PHE A 112 -9.38 -4.39 -5.86
CA PHE A 112 -10.71 -4.07 -6.40
C PHE A 112 -11.42 -5.31 -6.94
N ARG A 113 -10.70 -6.20 -7.63
CA ARG A 113 -11.25 -7.47 -8.13
C ARG A 113 -11.70 -8.38 -6.98
N LYS A 114 -10.84 -8.55 -5.97
CA LYS A 114 -11.11 -9.41 -4.81
C LYS A 114 -12.37 -8.98 -4.05
N PHE A 115 -12.57 -7.67 -3.86
CA PHE A 115 -13.73 -7.13 -3.17
C PHE A 115 -14.90 -6.75 -4.09
N ARG A 116 -14.84 -7.11 -5.38
CA ARG A 116 -15.89 -6.87 -6.40
C ARG A 116 -16.23 -5.38 -6.59
N LEU A 117 -15.26 -4.49 -6.37
CA LEU A 117 -15.37 -3.03 -6.48
C LEU A 117 -15.14 -2.54 -7.92
N TYR A 118 -15.82 -3.13 -8.90
CA TYR A 118 -15.53 -2.89 -10.32
C TYR A 118 -15.81 -1.45 -10.78
N GLY A 119 -16.83 -0.79 -10.23
CA GLY A 119 -17.10 0.63 -10.50
C GLY A 119 -15.94 1.51 -10.02
N ASN A 120 -15.47 1.27 -8.80
CA ASN A 120 -14.37 2.02 -8.20
C ASN A 120 -13.05 1.71 -8.90
N MET A 121 -12.88 0.48 -9.40
CA MET A 121 -11.77 0.09 -10.26
C MET A 121 -11.71 0.94 -11.54
N LEU A 122 -12.87 1.14 -12.20
CA LEU A 122 -12.97 1.99 -13.39
C LEU A 122 -12.66 3.45 -13.06
N LEU A 123 -13.28 3.99 -12.00
CA LEU A 123 -13.02 5.36 -11.55
C LEU A 123 -11.54 5.59 -11.21
N ALA A 124 -10.92 4.64 -10.51
CA ALA A 124 -9.51 4.67 -10.17
C ALA A 124 -8.61 4.61 -11.41
N TYR A 125 -8.96 3.80 -12.40
CA TYR A 125 -8.24 3.74 -13.69
C TYR A 125 -8.34 5.06 -14.46
N LEU A 126 -9.54 5.65 -14.56
CA LEU A 126 -9.74 6.94 -15.22
C LEU A 126 -8.97 8.06 -14.51
N ALA A 127 -9.05 8.10 -13.17
CA ALA A 127 -8.32 9.07 -12.36
C ALA A 127 -6.79 8.89 -12.49
N ASP A 128 -6.29 7.66 -12.50
CA ASP A 128 -4.87 7.38 -12.68
C ASP A 128 -4.39 7.77 -14.08
N SER A 129 -5.20 7.54 -15.10
CA SER A 129 -4.91 7.93 -16.49
C SER A 129 -4.83 9.45 -16.64
N LEU A 130 -5.80 10.18 -16.06
CA LEU A 130 -5.82 11.65 -16.08
C LEU A 130 -4.61 12.26 -15.33
N LYS A 131 -4.23 11.67 -14.20
CA LYS A 131 -3.10 12.13 -13.37
C LYS A 131 -1.73 11.64 -13.88
N PHE A 132 -1.69 10.75 -14.88
CA PHE A 132 -0.46 10.11 -15.34
C PHE A 132 0.61 11.10 -15.83
N PRO A 133 0.28 12.18 -16.58
CA PRO A 133 1.29 13.16 -17.01
C PRO A 133 2.00 13.83 -15.82
N LEU A 134 1.24 14.20 -14.79
CA LEU A 134 1.79 14.78 -13.55
C LEU A 134 2.64 13.76 -12.78
N LYS A 135 2.19 12.50 -12.72
CA LYS A 135 2.97 11.40 -12.12
C LYS A 135 4.28 11.16 -12.87
N LEU A 136 4.30 11.30 -14.20
CA LEU A 136 5.50 11.10 -15.00
C LEU A 136 6.59 12.15 -14.69
N LEU A 137 6.19 13.42 -14.49
CA LEU A 137 7.10 14.47 -14.01
C LEU A 137 7.66 14.14 -12.62
N TRP A 138 6.81 13.63 -11.73
CA TRP A 138 7.23 13.19 -10.39
C TRP A 138 8.17 11.96 -10.45
N PHE A 139 7.92 10.99 -11.33
CA PHE A 139 8.78 9.83 -11.55
C PHE A 139 10.18 10.23 -12.02
N ALA A 140 10.27 11.19 -12.95
CA ALA A 140 11.56 11.73 -13.41
C ALA A 140 12.37 12.37 -12.27
N LYS A 141 11.69 13.05 -11.33
CA LYS A 141 12.32 13.65 -10.15
C LYS A 141 12.87 12.58 -9.21
N VAL A 142 12.05 11.59 -8.86
CA VAL A 142 12.34 10.61 -7.79
C VAL A 142 13.27 9.48 -8.24
N CYS A 143 13.09 8.95 -9.45
CA CYS A 143 13.86 7.82 -9.96
C CYS A 143 14.33 8.10 -11.39
N ASP A 144 13.47 7.80 -12.38
CA ASP A 144 13.59 8.13 -13.80
C ASP A 144 12.27 7.82 -14.53
N LEU A 145 12.21 8.13 -15.84
CA LEU A 145 11.01 7.89 -16.67
C LEU A 145 10.66 6.40 -16.82
N LYS A 146 11.60 5.46 -16.64
CA LYS A 146 11.31 4.02 -16.70
C LYS A 146 10.40 3.57 -15.56
N LEU A 147 10.37 4.30 -14.44
CA LEU A 147 9.40 4.05 -13.37
C LEU A 147 7.95 4.15 -13.87
N GLY A 148 7.67 5.06 -14.82
CA GLY A 148 6.35 5.17 -15.46
C GLY A 148 5.98 3.92 -16.27
N TYR A 149 6.95 3.28 -16.93
CA TYR A 149 6.73 2.00 -17.61
C TYR A 149 6.35 0.89 -16.61
N TYR A 150 7.05 0.77 -15.49
CA TYR A 150 6.72 -0.25 -14.48
C TYR A 150 5.39 0.02 -13.77
N TYR A 151 5.05 1.29 -13.57
CA TYR A 151 3.73 1.70 -13.08
C TYR A 151 2.62 1.24 -14.03
N LEU A 152 2.73 1.52 -15.34
CA LEU A 152 1.75 1.07 -16.34
C LEU A 152 1.73 -0.46 -16.47
N LYS A 153 2.90 -1.11 -16.44
CA LYS A 153 3.00 -2.58 -16.45
C LYS A 153 2.29 -3.19 -15.23
N GLY A 154 2.40 -2.55 -14.06
CA GLY A 154 1.67 -2.90 -12.85
C GLY A 154 0.16 -2.77 -13.01
N THR A 155 -0.32 -1.63 -13.53
CA THR A 155 -1.75 -1.42 -13.88
C THR A 155 -2.26 -2.55 -14.76
N TYR A 156 -1.58 -2.83 -15.87
CA TYR A 156 -1.98 -3.86 -16.82
C TYR A 156 -2.02 -5.25 -16.18
N ALA A 157 -0.96 -5.62 -15.45
CA ALA A 157 -0.90 -6.90 -14.75
C ALA A 157 -2.03 -7.05 -13.72
N GLY A 158 -2.37 -5.99 -12.98
CA GLY A 158 -3.44 -6.00 -11.99
C GLY A 158 -4.82 -6.13 -12.63
N LEU A 159 -5.07 -5.47 -13.76
CA LEU A 159 -6.31 -5.60 -14.53
C LEU A 159 -6.50 -7.02 -15.06
N LEU A 160 -5.44 -7.65 -15.55
CA LEU A 160 -5.42 -9.06 -15.99
C LEU A 160 -5.49 -10.07 -14.85
N GLY A 161 -5.33 -9.64 -13.59
CA GLY A 161 -5.37 -10.52 -12.43
C GLY A 161 -4.08 -11.31 -12.20
N HIS A 162 -2.94 -10.88 -12.73
CA HIS A 162 -1.64 -11.49 -12.43
C HIS A 162 -1.30 -11.29 -10.94
N SER A 163 -0.91 -12.36 -10.25
CA SER A 163 -0.67 -12.38 -8.80
C SER A 163 0.64 -13.07 -8.42
N GLY A 164 0.98 -13.05 -7.13
CA GLY A 164 2.15 -13.74 -6.57
C GLY A 164 3.46 -13.01 -6.85
N LYS A 165 4.58 -13.74 -6.75
CA LYS A 165 5.93 -13.22 -7.03
C LYS A 165 5.99 -12.71 -8.48
N PRO A 166 6.32 -11.43 -8.71
CA PRO A 166 6.32 -10.90 -10.06
C PRO A 166 7.53 -11.38 -10.86
N ASN A 167 7.31 -11.69 -12.14
CA ASN A 167 8.37 -12.02 -13.09
C ASN A 167 8.95 -10.72 -13.69
N LEU A 168 9.83 -10.05 -12.93
CA LEU A 168 10.63 -8.93 -13.41
C LEU A 168 12.10 -9.38 -13.46
N TRP A 169 12.80 -9.04 -14.53
CA TRP A 169 14.16 -9.54 -14.82
C TRP A 169 15.21 -9.22 -13.75
N PHE A 170 14.99 -8.21 -12.91
CA PHE A 170 15.88 -7.82 -11.82
C PHE A 170 15.50 -8.44 -10.46
N ILE A 171 14.43 -9.24 -10.41
CA ILE A 171 14.03 -9.99 -9.22
C ILE A 171 14.54 -11.41 -9.38
N LYS A 172 15.48 -11.80 -8.53
CA LYS A 172 15.96 -13.17 -8.42
C LYS A 172 14.98 -14.00 -7.61
#